data_AF-A0A7I8VIU6-F1
#
_entry.id   AF-A0A7I8VIU6-F1
#
_cell.length_a   1.000
_cell.length_b   1.000
_cell.length_c   1.000
_cell.angle_alpha   90.00
_cell.angle_beta   90.00
_cell.angle_gamma   90.00
#
_symmetry.space_group_name_H-M   'P 1'
#
loop_
_entity.id
_entity.type
_entity.pdbx_description
1 polymer ?
#
loop_
_entity_poly.entity_id
_entity_poly.type
_entity_poly.pdbx_seq_one_letter_code
_entity_poly.pdbx_strand_id
1 'polypeptide(L)'
;MAFMSKKKRWKFDIDLTIEGATSVSLTNGTLFVKVRIVDGKSVENNISEKVQVKNHEIAWNHNVTFTAKMTANNSTDVLKTYLVRISVRLDEQGGKSYKKLGYVELDLAEYAKNGEPIRKRCLLKSYDVKKRPDNTLLCIKLGMKLAEGTPNFICKEPEQTNDVTDSKSKTEDGASVASLSSGFGSLTRGNHVHMSQEPEGGVGKGHSRHGSQVDMKV
;
A
#
# COMPACT_ATOMS: atom_id res chain seq x y z
N MET A 1 8.05 51.17 5.46
CA MET A 1 7.18 50.48 4.47
C MET A 1 7.30 48.98 4.68
N ALA A 2 6.22 48.28 5.04
CA ALA A 2 6.23 46.83 5.18
C ALA A 2 6.05 46.19 3.79
N PHE A 3 7.14 45.68 3.20
CA PHE A 3 7.07 44.81 2.04
C PHE A 3 6.50 43.46 2.49
N MET A 4 5.18 43.31 2.41
CA MET A 4 4.54 42.02 2.60
C MET A 4 4.86 41.17 1.37
N SER A 5 5.89 40.33 1.48
CA SER A 5 6.24 39.36 0.45
C SER A 5 5.02 38.48 0.16
N LYS A 6 4.48 38.60 -1.06
CA LYS A 6 3.37 37.77 -1.50
C LYS A 6 3.83 36.31 -1.44
N LYS A 7 3.22 35.51 -0.57
CA LYS A 7 3.49 34.07 -0.48
C LYS A 7 3.30 33.46 -1.86
N LYS A 8 4.33 32.81 -2.39
CA LYS A 8 4.25 32.08 -3.66
C LYS A 8 3.18 30.98 -3.52
N ARG A 9 2.31 30.91 -4.53
CA ARG A 9 1.16 30.02 -4.59
C ARG A 9 1.18 29.31 -5.93
N TRP A 10 0.91 28.02 -5.89
CA TRP A 10 0.78 27.18 -7.07
C TRP A 10 -0.54 26.46 -7.06
N LYS A 11 -1.06 26.21 -8.24
CA LYS A 11 -2.27 25.43 -8.44
C LYS A 11 -1.90 24.23 -9.30
N PHE A 12 -2.21 23.04 -8.81
CA PHE A 12 -2.00 21.79 -9.53
C PHE A 12 -3.35 21.15 -9.81
N ASP A 13 -3.53 20.69 -11.03
CA ASP A 13 -4.61 19.77 -11.36
C ASP A 13 -4.09 18.35 -11.17
N ILE A 14 -4.79 17.60 -10.34
CA ILE A 14 -4.43 16.25 -9.91
C ILE A 14 -5.43 15.28 -10.48
N ASP A 15 -4.90 14.22 -11.06
CA ASP A 15 -5.62 13.06 -11.54
C ASP A 15 -5.17 11.86 -10.70
N LEU A 16 -6.03 11.41 -9.79
CA LEU A 16 -5.77 10.28 -8.91
C LEU A 16 -6.69 9.12 -9.31
N THR A 17 -6.10 8.04 -9.78
CA THR A 17 -6.80 6.79 -10.06
C THR A 17 -6.49 5.76 -8.99
N ILE A 18 -7.53 5.21 -8.37
CA ILE A 18 -7.43 4.08 -7.44
C ILE A 18 -7.73 2.83 -8.25
N GLU A 19 -6.67 2.14 -8.69
CA GLU A 19 -6.80 0.95 -9.53
C GLU A 19 -7.46 -0.19 -8.77
N GLY A 20 -6.95 -0.50 -7.58
CA GLY A 20 -7.35 -1.70 -6.85
C GLY A 20 -6.56 -1.94 -5.57
N ALA A 21 -6.81 -3.08 -4.95
CA ALA A 21 -6.01 -3.59 -3.85
C ALA A 21 -5.73 -5.08 -4.02
N THR A 22 -4.54 -5.52 -3.60
CA THR A 22 -4.12 -6.92 -3.59
C THR A 22 -3.72 -7.36 -2.19
N SER A 23 -3.58 -8.68 -1.99
CA SER A 23 -3.27 -9.27 -0.68
C SER A 23 -4.28 -8.87 0.41
N VAL A 24 -5.56 -8.74 0.02
CA VAL A 24 -6.65 -8.40 0.93
C VAL A 24 -6.91 -9.58 1.86
N SER A 25 -6.76 -9.38 3.16
CA SER A 25 -6.91 -10.46 4.16
C SER A 25 -8.33 -11.05 4.21
N LEU A 26 -9.34 -10.27 3.81
CA LEU A 26 -10.74 -10.67 3.82
C LEU A 26 -11.15 -11.27 2.47
N THR A 27 -11.73 -12.47 2.45
CA THR A 27 -12.09 -13.17 1.20
C THR A 27 -13.46 -12.83 0.63
N ASN A 28 -14.43 -12.45 1.47
CA ASN A 28 -15.85 -12.31 1.07
C ASN A 28 -16.47 -10.94 1.42
N GLY A 29 -15.66 -9.91 1.66
CA GLY A 29 -16.18 -8.57 1.95
C GLY A 29 -16.51 -7.76 0.71
N THR A 30 -17.40 -6.79 0.87
CA THR A 30 -17.59 -5.71 -0.11
C THR A 30 -16.83 -4.49 0.37
N LEU A 31 -15.84 -4.03 -0.38
CA LEU A 31 -15.03 -2.88 -0.01
C LEU A 31 -15.27 -1.68 -0.93
N PHE A 32 -15.05 -0.49 -0.38
CA PHE A 32 -15.04 0.76 -1.11
C PHE A 32 -13.94 1.69 -0.57
N VAL A 33 -13.49 2.63 -1.38
CA VAL A 33 -12.52 3.64 -0.97
C VAL A 33 -13.16 4.99 -0.76
N LYS A 34 -12.64 5.76 0.19
CA LYS A 34 -12.95 7.17 0.39
C LYS A 34 -11.69 8.01 0.35
N VAL A 35 -11.61 8.92 -0.60
CA VAL A 35 -10.56 9.92 -0.75
C VAL A 35 -10.93 11.15 0.06
N ARG A 36 -9.96 11.74 0.76
CA ARG A 36 -10.09 13.04 1.41
C ARG A 36 -8.76 13.79 1.36
N ILE A 37 -8.84 15.10 1.25
CA ILE A 37 -7.69 15.96 1.50
C ILE A 37 -7.66 16.24 3.01
N VAL A 38 -6.51 16.08 3.65
CA VAL A 38 -6.41 16.14 5.13
C VAL A 38 -6.71 17.55 5.64
N ASP A 39 -6.07 18.56 5.06
CA ASP A 39 -6.19 19.98 5.44
C ASP A 39 -6.88 20.82 4.35
N GLY A 40 -7.71 20.18 3.53
CA GLY A 40 -8.28 20.76 2.32
C GLY A 40 -9.79 20.67 2.24
N LYS A 41 -10.32 21.17 1.11
CA LYS A 41 -11.74 21.05 0.79
C LYS A 41 -12.10 19.60 0.48
N SER A 42 -13.38 19.27 0.61
CA SER A 42 -13.88 17.99 0.11
C SER A 42 -13.64 17.91 -1.38
N VAL A 43 -13.28 16.70 -1.82
CA VAL A 43 -13.13 16.37 -3.23
C VAL A 43 -14.49 15.86 -3.74
N GLU A 44 -14.81 16.17 -5.00
CA GLU A 44 -15.96 15.58 -5.68
C GLU A 44 -15.67 14.13 -6.06
N ASN A 45 -16.72 13.31 -6.20
CA ASN A 45 -16.57 11.90 -6.57
C ASN A 45 -15.58 11.14 -5.66
N ASN A 46 -15.54 11.48 -4.36
CA ASN A 46 -14.51 11.03 -3.45
C ASN A 46 -14.77 9.65 -2.83
N ILE A 47 -15.83 8.96 -3.25
CA ILE A 47 -16.19 7.62 -2.80
C ILE A 47 -16.30 6.76 -4.06
N SER A 48 -15.67 5.58 -4.04
CA SER A 48 -15.79 4.61 -5.13
C SER A 48 -17.06 3.78 -5.05
N GLU A 49 -17.33 3.03 -6.11
CA GLU A 49 -18.26 1.92 -6.05
C GLU A 49 -17.85 0.87 -5.00
N LYS A 50 -18.85 0.14 -4.53
CA LYS A 50 -18.72 -0.97 -3.59
C LYS A 50 -18.47 -2.26 -4.37
N VAL A 51 -17.28 -2.83 -4.21
CA VAL A 51 -16.84 -4.00 -4.98
C VAL A 51 -16.53 -5.16 -4.05
N GLN A 52 -17.02 -6.34 -4.41
CA GLN A 52 -16.75 -7.57 -3.66
C GLN A 52 -15.31 -8.05 -3.90
N VAL A 53 -14.63 -8.47 -2.84
CA VAL A 53 -13.31 -9.11 -2.93
C VAL A 53 -13.44 -10.43 -3.70
N LYS A 54 -12.53 -10.66 -4.64
CA LYS A 54 -12.37 -11.93 -5.34
C LYS A 54 -10.90 -12.31 -5.36
N ASN A 55 -10.57 -13.55 -4.98
CA ASN A 55 -9.19 -14.05 -4.97
C ASN A 55 -8.21 -13.13 -4.20
N HIS A 56 -8.62 -12.55 -3.08
CA HIS A 56 -7.83 -11.59 -2.29
C HIS A 56 -7.47 -10.29 -3.03
N GLU A 57 -8.18 -9.97 -4.10
CA GLU A 57 -7.99 -8.77 -4.91
C GLU A 57 -9.30 -8.04 -5.16
N ILE A 58 -9.19 -6.73 -5.36
CA ILE A 58 -10.28 -5.85 -5.79
C ILE A 58 -9.75 -4.91 -6.84
N ALA A 59 -10.55 -4.67 -7.88
CA ALA A 59 -10.35 -3.59 -8.83
C ALA A 59 -11.49 -2.58 -8.69
N TRP A 60 -11.14 -1.33 -8.37
CA TRP A 60 -12.11 -0.21 -8.37
C TRP A 60 -12.03 0.60 -9.66
N ASN A 61 -10.81 0.80 -10.21
CA ASN A 61 -10.55 1.70 -11.33
C ASN A 61 -11.22 3.08 -11.17
N HIS A 62 -11.22 3.59 -9.93
CA HIS A 62 -11.97 4.79 -9.58
C HIS A 62 -11.10 6.04 -9.80
N ASN A 63 -11.57 6.93 -10.66
CA ASN A 63 -10.86 8.17 -10.98
C ASN A 63 -11.39 9.35 -10.16
N VAL A 64 -10.47 10.14 -9.62
CA VAL A 64 -10.74 11.31 -8.79
C VAL A 64 -9.86 12.46 -9.25
N THR A 65 -10.48 13.46 -9.86
CA THR A 65 -9.78 14.69 -10.28
C THR A 65 -10.08 15.85 -9.33
N PHE A 66 -9.06 16.59 -8.95
CA PHE A 66 -9.23 17.79 -8.12
C PHE A 66 -8.07 18.75 -8.27
N THR A 67 -8.31 20.00 -7.87
CA THR A 67 -7.29 21.05 -7.87
C THR A 67 -6.72 21.24 -6.47
N ALA A 68 -5.39 21.14 -6.34
CA ALA A 68 -4.68 21.50 -5.11
C ALA A 68 -4.04 22.88 -5.21
N LYS A 69 -4.34 23.75 -4.23
CA LYS A 69 -3.66 25.03 -4.03
C LYS A 69 -2.55 24.84 -3.02
N MET A 70 -1.30 24.86 -3.49
CA MET A 70 -0.12 24.60 -2.68
C MET A 70 0.68 25.88 -2.46
N THR A 71 1.43 25.93 -1.35
CA THR A 71 2.30 27.06 -0.99
C THR A 71 3.65 26.53 -0.59
N ALA A 72 4.70 27.35 -0.72
CA ALA A 72 6.03 27.00 -0.28
C ALA A 72 6.34 27.62 1.08
N ASN A 73 7.39 27.11 1.72
CA ASN A 73 8.02 27.79 2.82
C ASN A 73 8.74 29.04 2.29
N ASN A 74 8.49 30.18 2.93
CA ASN A 74 9.03 31.48 2.50
C ASN A 74 10.57 31.55 2.56
N SER A 75 11.21 30.71 3.38
CA SER A 75 12.67 30.75 3.56
C SER A 75 13.41 29.76 2.67
N THR A 76 12.78 28.65 2.27
CA THR A 76 13.46 27.56 1.55
C THR A 76 12.88 27.29 0.17
N ASP A 77 11.79 27.95 -0.22
CA ASP A 77 11.03 27.68 -1.46
C ASP A 77 10.57 26.21 -1.63
N VAL A 78 10.64 25.41 -0.57
CA VAL A 78 10.14 24.03 -0.55
C VAL A 78 8.62 24.03 -0.41
N LEU A 79 7.92 23.29 -1.28
CA LEU A 79 6.48 23.10 -1.17
C LEU A 79 6.11 22.53 0.20
N LYS A 80 5.07 23.11 0.80
CA LYS A 80 4.47 22.55 2.00
C LYS A 80 3.76 21.25 1.66
N THR A 81 3.90 20.30 2.58
CA THR A 81 3.22 19.01 2.55
C THR A 81 1.72 19.20 2.33
N TYR A 82 1.18 18.42 1.39
CA TYR A 82 -0.24 18.44 1.02
C TYR A 82 -0.76 17.01 0.98
N LEU A 83 -1.35 16.58 2.08
CA LEU A 83 -1.71 15.18 2.30
C LEU A 83 -3.09 14.84 1.73
N VAL A 84 -3.13 13.80 0.92
CA VAL A 84 -4.34 13.13 0.49
C VAL A 84 -4.41 11.78 1.19
N ARG A 85 -5.52 11.54 1.89
CA ARG A 85 -5.78 10.26 2.57
C ARG A 85 -6.80 9.44 1.78
N ILE A 86 -6.39 8.24 1.39
CA ILE A 86 -7.25 7.23 0.76
C ILE A 86 -7.59 6.19 1.81
N SER A 87 -8.87 6.05 2.14
CA SER A 87 -9.34 5.15 3.20
C SER A 87 -10.04 3.95 2.60
N VAL A 88 -9.58 2.74 2.89
CA VAL A 88 -10.26 1.49 2.51
C VAL A 88 -11.25 1.12 3.59
N ARG A 89 -12.49 0.85 3.19
CA ARG A 89 -13.63 0.59 4.08
C ARG A 89 -14.35 -0.68 3.67
N LEU A 90 -14.69 -1.49 4.65
CA LEU A 90 -15.59 -2.64 4.51
C LEU A 90 -17.03 -2.16 4.68
N ASP A 91 -17.86 -2.49 3.69
CA ASP A 91 -19.29 -2.31 3.77
C ASP A 91 -19.89 -3.32 4.74
N GLU A 92 -20.61 -2.83 5.73
CA GLU A 92 -21.28 -3.66 6.73
C GLU A 92 -22.80 -3.38 6.68
N GLN A 93 -23.59 -4.37 7.08
CA GLN A 93 -25.05 -4.23 7.20
C GLN A 93 -25.75 -3.72 5.92
N GLY A 94 -25.28 -4.17 4.74
CA GLY A 94 -25.90 -3.81 3.46
C GLY A 94 -25.86 -2.31 3.13
N GLY A 95 -24.83 -1.60 3.61
CA GLY A 95 -24.63 -0.17 3.32
C GLY A 95 -25.08 0.81 4.37
N LYS A 96 -25.61 0.33 5.50
CA LYS A 96 -26.00 1.17 6.64
C LYS A 96 -24.82 1.56 7.51
N SER A 97 -23.79 0.73 7.57
CA SER A 97 -22.58 0.98 8.34
C SER A 97 -21.33 0.61 7.55
N TYR A 98 -20.16 1.02 8.05
CA TYR A 98 -18.89 0.62 7.46
C TYR A 98 -17.82 0.49 8.54
N LYS A 99 -16.89 -0.42 8.30
CA LYS A 99 -15.70 -0.60 9.11
C LYS A 99 -14.47 -0.07 8.39
N LYS A 100 -13.68 0.77 9.08
CA LYS A 100 -12.42 1.28 8.53
C LYS A 100 -11.35 0.19 8.62
N LEU A 101 -10.86 -0.28 7.48
CA LEU A 101 -9.82 -1.30 7.44
C LEU A 101 -8.43 -0.67 7.56
N GLY A 102 -8.19 0.38 6.80
CA GLY A 102 -6.92 1.07 6.81
C GLY A 102 -6.93 2.29 5.89
N TYR A 103 -5.79 2.95 5.81
CA TYR A 103 -5.62 4.12 4.96
C TYR A 103 -4.21 4.26 4.43
N VAL A 104 -4.07 4.99 3.33
CA VAL A 104 -2.80 5.47 2.79
C VAL A 104 -2.84 6.98 2.81
N GLU A 105 -1.72 7.62 3.14
CA GLU A 105 -1.52 9.06 2.96
C GLU A 105 -0.44 9.30 1.95
N LEU A 106 -0.71 10.22 1.03
CA LEU A 106 0.20 10.62 -0.04
C LEU A 106 0.47 12.11 0.12
N ASP A 107 1.74 12.49 0.18
CA ASP A 107 2.13 13.89 0.10
C ASP A 107 2.27 14.31 -1.36
N LEU A 108 1.30 15.07 -1.86
CA LEU A 108 1.32 15.56 -3.24
C LEU A 108 2.49 16.52 -3.51
N ALA A 109 3.10 17.11 -2.47
CA ALA A 109 4.23 18.01 -2.62
C ALA A 109 5.48 17.31 -3.17
N GLU A 110 5.63 16.01 -2.88
CA GLU A 110 6.75 15.19 -3.35
C GLU A 110 6.66 14.91 -4.86
N TYR A 111 5.43 14.84 -5.40
CA TYR A 111 5.17 14.45 -6.80
C TYR A 111 4.93 15.63 -7.74
N ALA A 112 5.00 16.88 -7.24
CA ALA A 112 4.66 18.06 -8.02
C ALA A 112 5.60 18.36 -9.20
N LYS A 113 6.82 17.77 -9.22
CA LYS A 113 7.78 17.88 -10.34
C LYS A 113 7.70 16.72 -11.33
N ASN A 114 6.89 15.71 -11.08
CA ASN A 114 6.79 14.54 -11.95
C ASN A 114 5.88 14.88 -13.13
N GLY A 115 6.47 14.96 -14.33
CA GLY A 115 5.74 15.27 -15.56
C GLY A 115 4.92 14.10 -16.12
N GLU A 116 5.18 12.88 -15.64
CA GLU A 116 4.46 11.67 -16.03
C GLU A 116 3.63 11.10 -14.87
N PRO A 117 2.47 10.48 -15.17
CA PRO A 117 1.69 9.78 -14.14
C PRO A 117 2.48 8.63 -13.54
N ILE A 118 2.60 8.62 -12.22
CA ILE A 118 3.33 7.60 -11.46
C ILE A 118 2.35 6.54 -10.98
N ARG A 119 2.72 5.28 -11.10
CA ARG A 119 1.99 4.16 -10.50
C ARG A 119 2.69 3.73 -9.21
N LYS A 120 1.95 3.59 -8.11
CA LYS A 120 2.49 3.26 -6.79
C LYS A 120 1.66 2.19 -6.09
N ARG A 121 2.33 1.32 -5.32
CA ARG A 121 1.70 0.36 -4.41
C ARG A 121 2.01 0.74 -2.98
N CYS A 122 0.98 0.94 -2.18
CA CYS A 122 1.12 1.42 -0.80
C CYS A 122 0.49 0.44 0.18
N LEU A 123 1.21 0.11 1.25
CA LEU A 123 0.66 -0.67 2.36
C LEU A 123 -0.36 0.15 3.14
N LEU A 124 -1.46 -0.50 3.55
CA LEU A 124 -2.45 0.14 4.40
C LEU A 124 -1.89 0.38 5.81
N LYS A 125 -1.95 1.64 6.26
CA LYS A 125 -1.74 2.01 7.66
C LYS A 125 -2.98 1.68 8.48
N SER A 126 -2.79 1.21 9.71
CA SER A 126 -3.88 0.96 10.65
C SER A 126 -4.38 2.25 11.29
N TYR A 127 -5.68 2.29 11.59
CA TYR A 127 -6.28 3.38 12.38
C TYR A 127 -6.07 3.21 13.88
N ASP A 128 -5.82 1.98 14.32
CA ASP A 128 -5.61 1.62 15.72
C ASP A 128 -4.19 1.08 15.86
N VAL A 129 -3.40 1.72 16.72
CA VAL A 129 -1.99 1.37 16.98
C VAL A 129 -1.87 -0.02 17.58
N LYS A 130 -2.93 -0.53 18.23
CA LYS A 130 -2.95 -1.85 18.87
C LYS A 130 -3.27 -2.99 17.90
N LYS A 131 -3.80 -2.68 16.72
CA LYS A 131 -4.18 -3.69 15.72
C LYS A 131 -3.06 -3.87 14.71
N ARG A 132 -2.77 -5.14 14.41
CA ARG A 132 -1.85 -5.50 13.34
C ARG A 132 -2.31 -4.84 12.03
N PRO A 133 -1.43 -4.13 11.31
CA PRO A 133 -1.78 -3.57 10.01
C PRO A 133 -2.13 -4.70 9.03
N ASP A 134 -3.07 -4.42 8.14
CA ASP A 134 -3.44 -5.34 7.07
C ASP A 134 -2.31 -5.33 6.01
N ASN A 135 -1.87 -6.50 5.55
CA ASN A 135 -0.86 -6.61 4.49
C ASN A 135 -1.41 -6.27 3.10
N THR A 136 -2.60 -5.67 3.05
CA THR A 136 -3.23 -5.18 1.84
C THR A 136 -2.36 -4.11 1.18
N LEU A 137 -2.09 -4.29 -0.11
CA LEU A 137 -1.39 -3.33 -0.96
C LEU A 137 -2.41 -2.59 -1.82
N LEU A 138 -2.50 -1.27 -1.65
CA LEU A 138 -3.34 -0.40 -2.47
C LEU A 138 -2.56 0.08 -3.69
N CYS A 139 -3.08 -0.21 -4.89
CA CYS A 139 -2.53 0.23 -6.16
C CYS A 139 -3.18 1.54 -6.60
N ILE A 140 -2.37 2.56 -6.82
CA ILE A 140 -2.80 3.89 -7.24
C ILE A 140 -1.98 4.39 -8.42
N LYS A 141 -2.56 5.29 -9.20
CA LYS A 141 -1.88 6.05 -10.24
C LYS A 141 -2.15 7.54 -10.00
N LEU A 142 -1.08 8.33 -9.94
CA LEU A 142 -1.12 9.77 -9.65
C LEU A 142 -0.51 10.55 -10.82
N GLY A 143 -1.31 11.39 -11.45
CA GLY A 143 -0.85 12.43 -12.37
C GLY A 143 -1.00 13.82 -11.75
N MET A 144 0.00 14.68 -11.95
CA MET A 144 -0.04 16.07 -11.50
C MET A 144 0.36 16.99 -12.64
N LYS A 145 -0.39 18.08 -12.84
CA LYS A 145 -0.10 19.11 -13.84
C LYS A 145 -0.15 20.48 -13.20
N LEU A 146 0.86 21.31 -13.46
CA LEU A 146 0.89 22.69 -12.98
C LEU A 146 -0.11 23.53 -13.80
N ALA A 147 -1.16 24.02 -13.15
CA ALA A 147 -2.21 24.83 -13.76
C ALA A 147 -1.95 26.33 -13.62
N GLU A 148 -1.47 26.78 -12.46
CA GLU A 148 -1.12 28.18 -12.21
C GLU A 148 0.17 28.31 -11.38
N GLY A 149 1.03 29.25 -11.77
CA GLY A 149 2.31 29.54 -11.12
C GLY A 149 3.53 29.16 -11.97
N THR A 150 4.71 29.60 -11.54
CA THR A 150 5.99 29.28 -12.20
C THR A 150 6.59 27.99 -11.62
N PRO A 151 7.20 27.08 -12.40
CA PRO A 151 7.77 25.83 -11.89
C PRO A 151 9.11 26.02 -11.13
N ASN A 152 9.22 27.07 -10.32
CA ASN A 152 10.41 27.45 -9.55
C ASN A 152 10.33 27.04 -8.07
N PHE A 153 9.54 26.02 -7.75
CA PHE A 153 9.42 25.46 -6.40
C PHE A 153 10.40 24.30 -6.20
N ILE A 154 10.69 24.00 -4.93
CA ILE A 154 11.47 22.81 -4.55
C ILE A 154 10.50 21.76 -3.99
N CYS A 155 10.60 20.53 -4.47
CA CYS A 155 9.87 19.39 -3.90
C CYS A 155 10.77 18.71 -2.87
N LYS A 156 10.16 18.17 -1.81
CA LYS A 156 10.88 17.21 -0.97
C LYS A 156 11.07 15.94 -1.79
N GLU A 157 12.25 15.34 -1.69
CA GLU A 157 12.45 14.00 -2.21
C GLU A 157 11.61 13.03 -1.35
N PRO A 158 10.87 12.08 -1.96
CA PRO A 158 10.09 11.13 -1.19
C PRO A 158 11.03 10.30 -0.32
N GLU A 159 10.89 10.38 1.01
CA GLU A 159 11.56 9.42 1.89
C GLU A 159 11.04 8.03 1.53
N GLN A 160 11.95 7.14 1.10
CA GLN A 160 11.64 5.77 0.70
C GLN A 160 11.04 5.00 1.88
N THR A 161 9.72 5.13 2.05
CA THR A 161 8.98 4.42 3.08
C THR A 161 8.58 3.07 2.49
N ASN A 162 9.54 2.17 2.31
CA ASN A 162 9.34 0.80 1.79
C ASN A 162 8.30 0.74 0.64
N ASP A 163 8.46 1.59 -0.37
CA ASP A 163 7.57 1.67 -1.52
C ASP A 163 8.14 0.84 -2.68
N VAL A 164 7.47 -0.26 -3.04
CA VAL A 164 7.84 -1.05 -4.21
C VAL A 164 7.40 -0.28 -5.46
N THR A 165 8.32 0.50 -6.02
CA THR A 165 8.13 1.21 -7.29
C THR A 165 8.44 0.23 -8.42
N ASP A 166 7.43 -0.11 -9.21
CA ASP A 166 7.58 -0.95 -10.42
C ASP A 166 8.14 -0.08 -11.54
N SER A 167 9.47 0.01 -11.59
CA SER A 167 10.19 0.67 -12.68
C SER A 167 10.13 -0.21 -13.93
N LYS A 168 9.24 0.13 -14.86
CA LYS A 168 9.16 -0.48 -16.20
C LYS A 168 10.41 -0.10 -17.01
N SER A 169 11.44 -0.94 -17.01
CA SER A 169 12.58 -0.83 -17.93
C SER A 169 12.18 -1.31 -19.34
N LYS A 170 12.50 -0.48 -20.34
CA LYS A 170 12.36 -0.81 -21.76
C LYS A 170 13.41 -1.86 -22.13
N THR A 171 12.97 -2.90 -22.85
CA THR A 171 13.82 -3.88 -23.53
C THR A 171 14.28 -3.29 -24.86
N GLU A 172 15.58 -3.20 -25.08
CA GLU A 172 16.21 -3.07 -26.39
C GLU A 172 17.41 -4.02 -26.43
N ASP A 173 17.44 -4.87 -27.46
CA ASP A 173 18.38 -5.97 -27.69
C ASP A 173 19.80 -5.48 -28.02
N GLY A 174 20.82 -6.23 -27.58
CA GLY A 174 22.20 -6.07 -28.01
C GLY A 174 23.18 -6.94 -27.22
N ALA A 175 23.73 -7.96 -27.86
CA ALA A 175 24.43 -9.10 -27.27
C ALA A 175 25.92 -8.87 -26.89
N SER A 176 26.37 -9.61 -25.86
CA SER A 176 27.72 -10.18 -25.62
C SER A 176 28.87 -9.19 -25.27
N VAL A 177 29.78 -9.36 -24.30
CA VAL A 177 30.48 -10.53 -23.70
C VAL A 177 31.13 -10.15 -22.34
N ALA A 178 31.51 -11.18 -21.58
CA ALA A 178 32.58 -11.26 -20.57
C ALA A 178 32.28 -10.85 -19.10
N SER A 179 31.93 -11.89 -18.34
CA SER A 179 32.34 -12.29 -16.98
C SER A 179 33.18 -11.33 -16.13
N LEU A 180 32.81 -11.19 -14.85
CA LEU A 180 33.69 -11.45 -13.69
C LEU A 180 32.84 -11.73 -12.42
N SER A 181 33.40 -12.58 -11.56
CA SER A 181 32.79 -13.43 -10.54
C SER A 181 32.81 -12.85 -9.12
N SER A 182 31.77 -13.14 -8.33
CA SER A 182 31.79 -13.51 -6.88
C SER A 182 30.32 -13.63 -6.44
N GLY A 183 29.77 -14.64 -5.78
CA GLY A 183 30.30 -15.74 -4.97
C GLY A 183 29.14 -16.15 -4.05
N PHE A 184 28.30 -17.10 -4.48
CA PHE A 184 27.16 -17.58 -3.70
C PHE A 184 27.51 -18.96 -3.13
N GLY A 185 27.71 -19.03 -1.82
CA GLY A 185 27.96 -20.28 -1.11
C GLY A 185 26.67 -21.07 -0.93
N SER A 186 26.53 -22.17 -1.65
CA SER A 186 25.49 -23.18 -1.41
C SER A 186 26.18 -24.47 -0.99
N LEU A 187 26.11 -24.82 0.29
CA LEU A 187 26.57 -26.11 0.78
C LEU A 187 25.56 -27.20 0.43
N THR A 188 26.06 -28.20 -0.29
CA THR A 188 25.33 -29.33 -0.84
C THR A 188 25.10 -30.44 0.17
N ARG A 189 23.92 -31.04 0.02
CA ARG A 189 23.43 -32.31 0.53
C ARG A 189 24.37 -33.46 0.14
N GLY A 190 24.89 -34.19 1.12
CA GLY A 190 25.62 -35.45 0.93
C GLY A 190 24.79 -36.63 1.47
N ASN A 191 24.63 -37.67 0.66
CA ASN A 191 23.81 -38.85 0.96
C ASN A 191 24.71 -40.09 1.09
N HIS A 192 24.40 -40.94 2.08
CA HIS A 192 24.54 -42.41 2.12
C HIS A 192 25.93 -43.05 2.36
N VAL A 193 26.06 -43.92 3.39
CA VAL A 193 26.23 -45.39 3.30
C VAL A 193 25.90 -46.07 4.67
N HIS A 194 25.32 -47.27 4.54
CA HIS A 194 24.76 -48.26 5.47
C HIS A 194 25.80 -49.13 6.21
N MET A 195 25.51 -49.69 7.40
CA MET A 195 25.40 -51.15 7.71
C MET A 195 25.53 -51.55 9.22
N SER A 196 24.46 -52.20 9.72
CA SER A 196 24.32 -53.29 10.72
C SER A 196 24.87 -53.23 12.17
N GLN A 197 23.98 -53.38 13.17
CA GLN A 197 23.70 -54.62 13.96
C GLN A 197 22.71 -54.38 15.12
N GLU A 198 21.64 -55.18 15.20
CA GLU A 198 20.76 -55.44 16.38
C GLU A 198 21.44 -56.45 17.35
N PRO A 199 20.94 -56.82 18.59
CA PRO A 199 19.54 -56.78 19.06
C PRO A 199 19.27 -56.57 20.59
N GLU A 200 18.00 -56.78 20.97
CA GLU A 200 17.40 -57.11 22.30
C GLU A 200 17.38 -55.97 23.35
N GLY A 201 16.28 -55.63 24.05
CA GLY A 201 14.95 -56.20 24.23
C GLY A 201 14.26 -55.42 25.38
N GLY A 202 12.94 -55.47 25.52
CA GLY A 202 12.27 -54.93 26.72
C GLY A 202 10.83 -54.44 26.56
N VAL A 203 9.91 -55.36 26.79
CA VAL A 203 8.43 -55.26 26.77
C VAL A 203 7.86 -54.36 27.88
N GLY A 204 6.69 -53.74 27.63
CA GLY A 204 5.75 -53.30 28.67
C GLY A 204 4.62 -52.37 28.18
N LYS A 205 3.58 -52.88 27.50
CA LYS A 205 2.21 -53.15 28.01
C LYS A 205 1.53 -52.03 28.83
N GLY A 206 0.33 -51.62 28.38
CA GLY A 206 -0.68 -50.96 29.22
C GLY A 206 -1.90 -50.44 28.45
N HIS A 207 -3.02 -51.17 28.53
CA HIS A 207 -4.31 -50.90 27.86
C HIS A 207 -5.27 -49.99 28.67
N SER A 208 -6.36 -49.59 27.99
CA SER A 208 -7.77 -49.40 28.47
C SER A 208 -8.24 -47.92 28.56
N ARG A 209 -9.14 -47.40 27.71
CA ARG A 209 -10.60 -47.63 27.43
C ARG A 209 -11.58 -47.02 28.46
N HIS A 210 -12.61 -46.36 27.89
CA HIS A 210 -13.91 -45.89 28.43
C HIS A 210 -13.90 -44.61 29.30
N GLY A 211 -14.89 -43.71 29.26
CA GLY A 211 -16.20 -43.70 28.59
C GLY A 211 -16.94 -42.37 28.84
N SER A 212 -17.97 -42.10 28.06
CA SER A 212 -18.84 -40.91 28.11
C SER A 212 -19.71 -40.84 29.37
N GLN A 213 -20.05 -39.64 29.85
CA GLN A 213 -21.42 -39.35 30.33
C GLN A 213 -21.76 -37.84 30.31
N VAL A 214 -23.00 -37.61 29.90
CA VAL A 214 -23.86 -36.41 29.89
C VAL A 214 -24.22 -35.90 31.31
N ASP A 215 -24.57 -34.62 31.49
CA ASP A 215 -25.97 -34.14 31.62
C ASP A 215 -26.06 -32.64 32.03
N MET A 216 -27.24 -32.07 31.80
CA MET A 216 -27.67 -30.68 32.03
C MET A 216 -28.47 -30.53 33.35
N LYS A 217 -28.85 -29.29 33.67
CA LYS A 217 -29.90 -28.83 34.63
C LYS A 217 -29.54 -28.90 36.12
N VAL A 218 -29.91 -27.94 36.98
CA VAL A 218 -30.96 -26.89 36.96
C VAL A 218 -30.35 -25.55 37.34
#